data_AF-A0A356B3C1-F1
#
_entry.id   AF-A0A356B3C1-F1
#
_cell.length_a   1.000
_cell.length_b   1.000
_cell.length_c   1.000
_cell.angle_alpha   90.00
_cell.angle_beta   90.00
_cell.angle_gamma   90.00
#
_symmetry.space_group_name_H-M   'P 1'
#
loop_
_entity.id
_entity.type
_entity.pdbx_description
1 polymer ?
#
loop_
_entity_poly.entity_id
_entity_poly.type
_entity_poly.pdbx_seq_one_letter_code
_entity_poly.pdbx_strand_id
1 'polypeptide(L)'
;APTEPLVATLKGTPYDTGLDVSLLTEIADHFRPLREEWLASGLMDTKVMGVDVNTLVYQVPGGMLSNLVSQLKQAGKSELYEEVLKEVPRVREDFGFPPLVTPSSQIVGTQAVLNVITGERYKMVPNESKALVKGEYGKTPAPIKQDVVDKILKGEERITVRPADLLEPGLDKFRKEIAEYIEQEE
;
A
#
# COMPACT_ATOMS: atom_id res chain seq x y z
N ALA A 1 10.93 12.80 7.40
CA ALA A 1 11.81 13.43 8.41
C ALA A 1 11.11 14.69 8.90
N PRO A 2 11.27 15.09 10.18
CA PRO A 2 10.71 16.35 10.65
C PRO A 2 11.35 17.53 9.91
N THR A 3 10.58 18.60 9.68
CA THR A 3 11.00 19.73 8.82
C THR A 3 12.07 20.58 9.52
N GLU A 4 11.90 20.85 10.80
CA GLU A 4 12.72 21.76 11.61
C GLU A 4 14.16 21.27 11.76
N PRO A 5 14.45 19.98 12.06
CA PRO A 5 15.81 19.45 12.08
C PRO A 5 16.52 19.56 10.73
N LEU A 6 15.81 19.37 9.62
CA LEU A 6 16.39 19.52 8.28
C LEU A 6 16.75 20.99 8.00
N VAL A 7 15.84 21.92 8.28
CA VAL A 7 16.08 23.36 8.15
C VAL A 7 17.24 23.82 9.02
N ALA A 8 17.27 23.39 10.28
CA ALA A 8 18.34 23.72 11.22
C ALA A 8 19.70 23.17 10.78
N THR A 9 19.73 21.95 10.20
CA THR A 9 20.96 21.32 9.69
C THR A 9 21.56 22.08 8.51
N LEU A 10 20.72 22.65 7.64
CA LEU A 10 21.17 23.33 6.41
C LEU A 10 21.48 24.82 6.63
N LYS A 11 21.14 25.38 7.80
CA LYS A 11 21.34 26.80 8.11
C LYS A 11 22.81 27.21 8.04
N GLY A 12 23.09 28.30 7.35
CA GLY A 12 24.46 28.82 7.13
C GLY A 12 25.30 28.03 6.13
N THR A 13 24.74 27.00 5.48
CA THR A 13 25.39 26.27 4.39
C THR A 13 25.00 26.86 3.02
N PRO A 14 25.65 26.47 1.91
CA PRO A 14 25.19 26.82 0.56
C PRO A 14 23.77 26.31 0.23
N TYR A 15 23.24 25.39 1.03
CA TYR A 15 21.91 24.82 0.90
C TYR A 15 20.91 25.41 1.91
N ASP A 16 21.24 26.55 2.53
CA ASP A 16 20.35 27.23 3.48
C ASP A 16 18.98 27.45 2.83
N THR A 17 17.95 26.99 3.54
CA THR A 17 16.56 27.05 3.05
C THR A 17 15.94 28.45 3.20
N GLY A 18 16.52 29.32 4.03
CA GLY A 18 15.96 30.63 4.38
C GLY A 18 14.67 30.58 5.21
N LEU A 19 14.24 29.39 5.66
CA LEU A 19 13.02 29.20 6.44
C LEU A 19 13.24 29.57 7.91
N ASP A 20 12.23 30.21 8.51
CA ASP A 20 12.23 30.57 9.92
C ASP A 20 11.82 29.38 10.81
N VAL A 21 12.78 28.87 11.59
CA VAL A 21 12.57 27.76 12.52
C VAL A 21 11.56 28.11 13.62
N SER A 22 11.46 29.38 14.03
CA SER A 22 10.48 29.81 15.02
C SER A 22 9.06 29.67 14.50
N LEU A 23 8.80 30.12 13.26
CA LEU A 23 7.49 29.94 12.62
C LEU A 23 7.14 28.47 12.40
N LEU A 24 8.12 27.63 12.03
CA LEU A 24 7.90 26.19 11.91
C LEU A 24 7.52 25.55 13.26
N THR A 25 8.12 26.01 14.35
CA THR A 25 7.82 25.54 15.70
C THR A 25 6.40 25.93 16.13
N GLU A 26 5.95 27.15 15.82
CA GLU A 26 4.57 27.58 16.08
C GLU A 26 3.54 26.70 15.33
N ILE A 27 3.83 26.34 14.08
CA ILE A 27 2.99 25.41 13.30
C ILE A 27 3.00 24.01 13.95
N ALA A 28 4.16 23.51 14.37
CA ALA A 28 4.26 22.22 15.05
C ALA A 28 3.50 22.19 16.38
N ASP A 29 3.52 23.29 17.13
CA ASP A 29 2.76 23.46 18.38
C ASP A 29 1.25 23.40 18.14
N HIS A 30 0.76 23.94 17.02
CA HIS A 30 -0.65 23.83 16.60
C HIS A 30 -1.07 22.37 16.35
N PHE A 31 -0.24 21.56 15.71
CA PHE A 31 -0.56 20.15 15.40
C PHE A 31 -0.39 19.19 16.58
N ARG A 32 0.40 19.56 17.60
CA ARG A 32 0.66 18.72 18.77
C ARG A 32 -0.61 18.25 19.50
N PRO A 33 -1.57 19.13 19.88
CA PRO A 33 -2.80 18.68 20.56
C PRO A 33 -3.66 17.76 19.68
N LEU A 34 -3.74 18.00 18.37
CA LEU A 34 -4.48 17.15 17.42
C LEU A 34 -3.91 15.72 17.38
N ARG A 35 -2.57 15.61 17.41
CA ARG A 35 -1.90 14.30 17.50
C ARG A 35 -2.24 13.56 18.79
N GLU A 36 -2.24 14.25 19.93
CA GLU A 36 -2.58 13.64 21.22
C GLU A 36 -4.04 13.16 21.27
N GLU A 37 -4.97 13.94 20.67
CA GLU A 37 -6.38 13.54 20.55
C GLU A 37 -6.55 12.24 19.74
N TRP A 38 -5.88 12.13 18.58
CA TRP A 38 -5.97 10.95 17.72
C TRP A 38 -5.23 9.72 18.26
N LEU A 39 -4.20 9.94 19.08
CA LEU A 39 -3.58 8.89 19.87
C LEU A 39 -4.55 8.36 20.93
N ALA A 40 -5.21 9.26 21.66
CA ALA A 40 -6.19 8.91 22.69
C ALA A 40 -7.43 8.21 22.12
N SER A 41 -7.85 8.55 20.90
CA SER A 41 -8.98 7.89 20.23
C SER A 41 -8.68 6.47 19.74
N GLY A 42 -7.41 6.06 19.73
CA GLY A 42 -6.97 4.76 19.22
C GLY A 42 -6.98 4.63 17.69
N LEU A 43 -7.23 5.73 16.97
CA LEU A 43 -7.13 5.77 15.50
C LEU A 43 -5.69 5.64 15.01
N MET A 44 -4.71 6.03 15.82
CA MET A 44 -3.28 5.83 15.55
C MET A 44 -2.67 4.76 16.46
N ASP A 45 -2.23 3.63 15.88
CA ASP A 45 -1.51 2.57 16.61
C ASP A 45 -0.04 2.96 16.80
N THR A 46 0.39 3.06 18.05
CA THR A 46 1.77 3.42 18.42
C THR A 46 2.80 2.37 17.99
N LYS A 47 2.39 1.11 17.74
CA LYS A 47 3.28 0.03 17.28
C LYS A 47 3.88 0.29 15.90
N VAL A 48 3.22 1.08 15.05
CA VAL A 48 3.69 1.39 13.68
C VAL A 48 4.27 2.80 13.55
N MET A 49 4.33 3.56 14.65
CA MET A 49 4.85 4.94 14.66
C MET A 49 6.33 5.04 15.05
N GLY A 50 6.94 3.94 15.48
CA GLY A 50 8.36 3.87 15.81
C GLY A 50 9.27 3.62 14.60
N VAL A 51 10.57 3.75 14.82
CA VAL A 51 11.57 3.30 13.85
C VAL A 51 11.63 1.78 13.87
N ASP A 52 11.26 1.13 12.77
CA ASP A 52 11.37 -0.32 12.61
C ASP A 52 12.51 -0.68 11.64
N VAL A 53 13.64 -1.12 12.20
CA VAL A 53 14.81 -1.58 11.44
C VAL A 53 14.53 -2.84 10.60
N ASN A 54 13.51 -3.63 10.96
CA ASN A 54 13.15 -4.83 10.21
C ASN A 54 12.52 -4.49 8.85
N THR A 55 12.13 -3.24 8.63
CA THR A 55 11.77 -2.74 7.29
C THR A 55 12.89 -2.99 6.26
N LEU A 56 14.17 -2.96 6.68
CA LEU A 56 15.30 -3.26 5.79
C LEU A 56 15.34 -4.72 5.34
N VAL A 57 14.78 -5.61 6.17
CA VAL A 57 14.77 -7.07 5.92
C VAL A 57 13.56 -7.44 5.08
N TYR A 58 12.36 -7.02 5.48
CA TYR A 58 11.11 -7.46 4.84
C TYR A 58 10.62 -6.52 3.74
N GLN A 59 11.17 -5.30 3.65
CA GLN A 59 10.80 -4.26 2.67
C GLN A 59 9.29 -3.93 2.66
N VAL A 60 8.59 -4.18 3.77
CA VAL A 60 7.16 -3.91 3.94
C VAL A 60 6.98 -2.43 4.33
N PRO A 61 6.27 -1.61 3.54
CA PRO A 61 5.97 -0.24 3.93
C PRO A 61 5.12 -0.18 5.22
N GLY A 62 5.32 0.82 6.08
CA GLY A 62 4.61 0.92 7.35
C GLY A 62 3.07 0.88 7.24
N GLY A 63 2.50 1.54 6.21
CA GLY A 63 1.04 1.49 5.97
C GLY A 63 0.53 0.14 5.46
N MET A 64 1.39 -0.68 4.84
CA MET A 64 1.08 -2.07 4.53
C MET A 64 1.15 -2.92 5.80
N LEU A 65 2.13 -2.67 6.67
CA LEU A 65 2.33 -3.38 7.93
C LEU A 65 1.14 -3.24 8.88
N SER A 66 0.65 -2.01 9.09
CA SER A 66 -0.51 -1.75 9.95
C SER A 66 -1.76 -2.50 9.45
N ASN A 67 -1.98 -2.51 8.13
CA ASN A 67 -3.08 -3.25 7.51
C ASN A 67 -2.94 -4.76 7.71
N LEU A 68 -1.75 -5.33 7.52
CA LEU A 68 -1.48 -6.75 7.76
C LEU A 68 -1.76 -7.15 9.21
N VAL A 69 -1.28 -6.36 10.17
CA VAL A 69 -1.54 -6.56 11.61
C VAL A 69 -3.04 -6.52 11.91
N SER A 70 -3.75 -5.55 11.35
CA SER A 70 -5.20 -5.44 11.50
C SER A 70 -5.94 -6.67 10.94
N GLN A 71 -5.56 -7.13 9.73
CA GLN A 71 -6.13 -8.33 9.10
C GLN A 71 -5.91 -9.59 9.95
N LEU A 72 -4.70 -9.80 10.46
CA LEU A 72 -4.38 -10.95 11.31
C LEU A 72 -5.11 -10.89 12.66
N LYS A 73 -5.25 -9.70 13.26
CA LYS A 73 -6.01 -9.51 14.49
C LYS A 73 -7.50 -9.82 14.29
N GLN A 74 -8.09 -9.33 13.20
CA GLN A 74 -9.49 -9.62 12.85
C GLN A 74 -9.73 -11.11 12.58
N ALA A 75 -8.75 -11.79 11.97
CA ALA A 75 -8.79 -13.23 11.76
C ALA A 75 -8.52 -14.06 13.03
N GLY A 76 -8.15 -13.43 14.15
CA GLY A 76 -7.75 -14.13 15.38
C GLY A 76 -6.45 -14.92 15.25
N LYS A 77 -5.58 -14.56 14.30
CA LYS A 77 -4.34 -15.27 13.93
C LYS A 77 -3.09 -14.39 14.07
N SER A 78 -3.04 -13.56 15.11
CA SER A 78 -1.93 -12.60 15.32
C SER A 78 -0.57 -13.29 15.49
N GLU A 79 -0.55 -14.54 15.93
CA GLU A 79 0.63 -15.39 16.07
C GLU A 79 1.31 -15.72 14.73
N LEU A 80 0.60 -15.59 13.60
CA LEU A 80 1.14 -15.87 12.26
C LEU A 80 1.88 -14.68 11.64
N TYR A 81 2.04 -13.58 12.38
CA TYR A 81 2.64 -12.35 11.89
C TYR A 81 4.01 -12.54 11.23
N GLU A 82 4.94 -13.22 11.90
CA GLU A 82 6.29 -13.47 11.37
C GLU A 82 6.27 -14.34 10.10
N GLU A 83 5.34 -15.29 10.01
CA GLU A 83 5.20 -16.13 8.82
C GLU A 83 4.65 -15.35 7.63
N VAL A 84 3.73 -14.40 7.86
CA VAL A 84 3.25 -13.47 6.83
C VAL A 84 4.39 -12.58 6.34
N LEU A 85 5.22 -12.04 7.23
CA LEU A 85 6.37 -11.21 6.83
C LEU A 85 7.36 -11.96 5.95
N LYS A 86 7.58 -13.26 6.21
CA LYS A 86 8.42 -14.13 5.36
C LYS A 86 7.76 -14.48 4.03
N GLU A 87 6.43 -14.52 3.98
CA GLU A 87 5.68 -14.86 2.77
C GLU A 87 5.55 -13.67 1.79
N VAL A 88 5.50 -12.43 2.29
CA VAL A 88 5.45 -11.21 1.45
C VAL A 88 6.54 -11.17 0.37
N PRO A 89 7.85 -11.33 0.67
CA PRO A 89 8.88 -11.28 -0.37
C PRO A 89 8.75 -12.42 -1.39
N ARG A 90 8.24 -13.59 -0.99
CA ARG A 90 7.99 -14.73 -1.90
C ARG A 90 6.85 -14.44 -2.86
N VAL A 91 5.74 -13.90 -2.36
CA VAL A 91 4.62 -13.47 -3.22
C VAL A 91 5.05 -12.34 -4.15
N ARG A 92 5.87 -11.40 -3.66
CA ARG A 92 6.41 -10.31 -4.49
C ARG A 92 7.28 -10.86 -5.63
N GLU A 93 8.17 -11.81 -5.34
CA GLU A 93 8.98 -12.47 -6.38
C GLU A 93 8.08 -13.19 -7.39
N ASP A 94 7.13 -13.98 -6.91
CA ASP A 94 6.18 -14.71 -7.74
C ASP A 94 5.40 -13.80 -8.69
N PHE A 95 5.03 -12.60 -8.21
CA PHE A 95 4.34 -11.57 -8.97
C PHE A 95 5.26 -10.69 -9.82
N GLY A 96 6.53 -11.06 -10.02
CA GLY A 96 7.44 -10.36 -10.92
C GLY A 96 8.03 -9.07 -10.33
N PHE A 97 8.26 -9.06 -9.02
CA PHE A 97 8.87 -7.97 -8.26
C PHE A 97 8.19 -6.59 -8.40
N PRO A 98 6.86 -6.46 -8.27
CA PRO A 98 6.24 -5.15 -8.25
C PRO A 98 6.82 -4.30 -7.11
N PRO A 99 6.98 -2.98 -7.28
CA PRO A 99 7.24 -2.09 -6.17
C PRO A 99 6.12 -2.23 -5.13
N LEU A 100 6.48 -2.30 -3.84
CA LEU A 100 5.49 -2.38 -2.76
C LEU A 100 5.00 -0.97 -2.43
N VAL A 101 4.07 -0.49 -3.25
CA VAL A 101 3.35 0.77 -3.09
C VAL A 101 1.88 0.55 -3.45
N THR A 102 0.97 1.42 -3.01
CA THR A 102 -0.45 1.25 -3.33
C THR A 102 -0.67 1.34 -4.84
N PRO A 103 -1.44 0.42 -5.47
CA PRO A 103 -2.19 -0.69 -4.84
C PRO A 103 -1.43 -2.01 -4.68
N SER A 104 -0.28 -2.21 -5.35
CA SER A 104 0.45 -3.49 -5.37
C SER A 104 0.92 -3.98 -3.99
N SER A 105 1.24 -3.08 -3.05
CA SER A 105 1.57 -3.44 -1.66
C SER A 105 0.43 -4.19 -0.97
N GLN A 106 -0.80 -3.72 -1.12
CA GLN A 106 -1.99 -4.36 -0.53
C GLN A 106 -2.27 -5.70 -1.21
N ILE A 107 -2.13 -5.78 -2.54
CA ILE A 107 -2.33 -7.01 -3.30
C ILE A 107 -1.37 -8.11 -2.83
N VAL A 108 -0.06 -7.79 -2.78
CA VAL A 108 0.97 -8.73 -2.30
C VAL A 108 0.73 -9.10 -0.83
N GLY A 109 0.41 -8.11 0.01
CA GLY A 109 0.16 -8.33 1.43
C GLY A 109 -1.01 -9.24 1.72
N THR A 110 -2.17 -8.95 1.14
CA THR A 110 -3.38 -9.75 1.33
C THR A 110 -3.18 -11.17 0.78
N GLN A 111 -2.52 -11.33 -0.37
CA GLN A 111 -2.20 -12.66 -0.86
C GLN A 111 -1.27 -13.44 0.08
N ALA A 112 -0.26 -12.79 0.66
CA ALA A 112 0.63 -13.41 1.65
C ALA A 112 -0.12 -13.85 2.91
N VAL A 113 -1.02 -13.00 3.44
CA VAL A 113 -1.91 -13.36 4.56
C VAL A 113 -2.74 -14.59 4.22
N LEU A 114 -3.38 -14.61 3.04
CA LEU A 114 -4.21 -15.75 2.63
C LEU A 114 -3.39 -17.04 2.47
N ASN A 115 -2.20 -16.96 1.89
CA ASN A 115 -1.29 -18.12 1.77
C ASN A 115 -0.97 -18.73 3.14
N VAL A 116 -0.64 -17.89 4.13
CA VAL A 116 -0.29 -18.32 5.48
C VAL A 116 -1.51 -18.83 6.25
N ILE A 117 -2.63 -18.10 6.21
CA ILE A 117 -3.87 -18.48 6.93
C ILE A 117 -4.44 -19.80 6.42
N THR A 118 -4.34 -20.05 5.11
CA THR A 118 -4.84 -21.29 4.48
C THR A 118 -3.88 -22.46 4.57
N GLY A 119 -2.60 -22.20 4.87
CA GLY A 119 -1.54 -23.21 4.87
C GLY A 119 -1.13 -23.70 3.48
N GLU A 120 -1.65 -23.10 2.39
CA GLU A 120 -1.33 -23.48 1.02
C GLU A 120 -1.28 -22.25 0.11
N ARG A 121 -0.12 -22.03 -0.54
CA ARG A 121 0.10 -20.87 -1.42
C ARG A 121 -0.88 -20.87 -2.58
N TYR A 122 -1.57 -19.75 -2.80
CA TYR A 122 -2.52 -19.53 -3.89
C TYR A 122 -3.71 -20.50 -3.91
N LYS A 123 -4.09 -21.08 -2.76
CA LYS A 123 -5.35 -21.83 -2.61
C LYS A 123 -6.56 -20.90 -2.72
N MET A 124 -6.46 -19.73 -2.11
CA MET A 124 -7.41 -18.62 -2.26
C MET A 124 -6.69 -17.43 -2.89
N VAL A 125 -7.28 -16.89 -3.95
CA VAL A 125 -6.67 -15.81 -4.75
C VAL A 125 -7.71 -14.69 -4.91
N PRO A 126 -7.50 -13.51 -4.30
CA PRO A 126 -8.36 -12.36 -4.49
C PRO A 126 -8.40 -11.91 -5.96
N ASN A 127 -9.47 -11.19 -6.32
CA ASN A 127 -9.65 -10.66 -7.66
C ASN A 127 -8.49 -9.74 -8.06
N GLU A 128 -7.99 -8.93 -7.14
CA GLU A 128 -6.90 -7.98 -7.38
C GLU A 128 -5.57 -8.69 -7.66
N SER A 129 -5.30 -9.81 -6.97
CA SER A 129 -4.14 -10.68 -7.26
C SER A 129 -4.25 -11.30 -8.64
N LYS A 130 -5.45 -11.79 -9.00
CA LYS A 130 -5.72 -12.36 -10.33
C LYS A 130 -5.56 -11.29 -11.41
N ALA A 131 -6.10 -10.09 -11.21
CA ALA A 131 -6.00 -8.96 -12.10
C ALA A 131 -4.54 -8.51 -12.32
N LEU A 132 -3.73 -8.48 -11.26
CA LEU A 132 -2.29 -8.23 -11.37
C LEU A 132 -1.61 -9.28 -12.25
N VAL A 133 -1.88 -10.56 -12.00
CA VAL A 133 -1.30 -11.66 -12.77
C VAL A 133 -1.75 -11.63 -14.23
N LYS A 134 -3.00 -11.25 -14.48
CA LYS A 134 -3.59 -11.08 -15.80
C LYS A 134 -3.05 -9.87 -16.57
N GLY A 135 -2.34 -8.96 -15.90
CA GLY A 135 -1.76 -7.75 -16.51
C GLY A 135 -2.67 -6.52 -16.48
N GLU A 136 -3.79 -6.57 -15.75
CA GLU A 136 -4.78 -5.49 -15.65
C GLU A 136 -4.25 -4.25 -14.91
N TYR A 137 -3.13 -4.39 -14.18
CA TYR A 137 -2.39 -3.28 -13.57
C TYR A 137 -1.17 -2.84 -14.40
N GLY A 138 -0.93 -3.47 -15.55
CA GLY A 138 0.21 -3.23 -16.43
C GLY A 138 1.33 -4.27 -16.28
N LYS A 139 2.50 -3.93 -16.83
CA LYS A 139 3.66 -4.82 -16.89
C LYS A 139 4.47 -4.78 -15.60
N THR A 140 4.76 -5.95 -15.03
CA THR A 140 5.62 -6.11 -13.86
C THR A 140 7.11 -5.94 -14.23
N PRO A 141 7.98 -5.49 -13.30
CA PRO A 141 9.41 -5.30 -13.58
C PRO A 141 10.13 -6.55 -14.07
N ALA A 142 9.81 -7.70 -13.49
CA ALA A 142 10.25 -9.01 -13.93
C ALA A 142 9.07 -9.85 -14.43
N PRO A 143 9.30 -10.91 -15.22
CA PRO A 143 8.25 -11.88 -15.54
C PRO A 143 7.65 -12.48 -14.26
N ILE A 144 6.33 -12.57 -14.22
CA ILE A 144 5.60 -13.35 -13.20
C ILE A 144 5.97 -14.83 -13.39
N LYS A 145 6.17 -15.57 -12.32
CA LYS A 145 6.52 -17.00 -12.42
C LYS A 145 5.42 -17.78 -13.12
N GLN A 146 5.80 -18.64 -14.06
CA GLN A 146 4.84 -19.30 -14.95
C GLN A 146 3.90 -20.26 -14.21
N ASP A 147 4.41 -20.99 -13.21
CA ASP A 147 3.62 -21.86 -12.34
C ASP A 147 2.52 -21.09 -11.58
N VAL A 148 2.81 -19.85 -11.18
CA VAL A 148 1.85 -18.95 -10.53
C VAL A 148 0.81 -18.43 -11.53
N VAL A 149 1.23 -18.07 -12.75
CA VAL A 149 0.32 -17.72 -13.84
C VAL A 149 -0.66 -18.87 -14.11
N ASP A 150 -0.14 -20.09 -14.29
CA ASP A 150 -0.95 -21.27 -14.61
C ASP A 150 -1.93 -21.60 -13.48
N LYS A 151 -1.48 -21.54 -12.21
CA LYS A 151 -2.31 -21.81 -11.03
C LYS A 151 -3.44 -20.78 -10.85
N ILE A 152 -3.16 -19.50 -11.09
CA ILE A 152 -4.11 -18.40 -10.86
C ILE A 152 -5.09 -18.23 -12.04
N LEU A 153 -4.60 -18.27 -13.28
CA LEU A 153 -5.40 -17.97 -14.46
C LEU A 153 -6.10 -19.18 -15.05
N LYS A 154 -5.60 -20.42 -14.79
CA LYS A 154 -6.23 -21.66 -15.27
C LYS A 154 -6.58 -21.64 -16.77
N GLY A 155 -5.70 -21.06 -17.58
CA GLY A 155 -5.87 -20.94 -19.03
C GLY A 155 -6.46 -19.62 -19.52
N GLU A 156 -6.82 -18.68 -18.65
CA GLU A 156 -7.18 -17.31 -19.06
C GLU A 156 -5.99 -16.57 -19.67
N GLU A 157 -6.24 -15.82 -20.74
CA GLU A 157 -5.21 -15.02 -21.40
C GLU A 157 -4.83 -13.77 -20.61
N ARG A 158 -3.54 -13.44 -20.67
CA ARG A 158 -2.98 -12.22 -20.09
C ARG A 158 -3.04 -11.09 -21.10
N ILE A 159 -3.36 -9.89 -20.64
CA ILE A 159 -3.22 -8.69 -21.45
C ILE A 159 -1.76 -8.21 -21.40
N THR A 160 -1.28 -7.66 -22.52
CA THR A 160 0.09 -7.14 -22.67
C THR A 160 0.12 -5.68 -23.13
N VAL A 161 -1.07 -5.10 -23.39
CA VAL A 161 -1.28 -3.70 -23.75
C VAL A 161 -1.44 -2.83 -22.50
N ARG A 162 -1.51 -1.50 -22.67
CA ARG A 162 -1.86 -0.60 -21.58
C ARG A 162 -3.34 -0.86 -21.20
N PRO A 163 -3.67 -1.20 -19.94
CA PRO A 163 -5.04 -1.59 -19.56
C PRO A 163 -6.12 -0.55 -19.90
N ALA A 164 -5.77 0.74 -19.83
CA ALA A 164 -6.68 1.83 -20.17
C ALA A 164 -7.13 1.85 -21.64
N ASP A 165 -6.37 1.22 -22.55
CA ASP A 165 -6.73 1.13 -23.97
C ASP A 165 -7.92 0.18 -24.20
N LEU A 166 -8.29 -0.62 -23.19
CA LEU A 166 -9.44 -1.53 -23.22
C LEU A 166 -10.71 -0.91 -22.60
N LEU A 167 -10.63 0.33 -22.11
CA LEU A 167 -11.74 1.03 -21.45
C LEU A 167 -12.39 2.03 -22.41
N GLU A 168 -13.71 1.99 -22.49
CA GLU A 168 -14.49 3.03 -23.16
C GLU A 168 -14.53 4.33 -22.33
N PRO A 169 -14.64 5.52 -22.97
CA PRO A 169 -14.84 6.79 -22.26
C PRO A 169 -16.06 6.74 -21.31
N GLY A 170 -15.82 6.89 -20.01
CA GLY A 170 -16.84 6.68 -18.97
C GLY A 170 -17.63 7.92 -18.54
N LEU A 171 -17.17 9.14 -18.83
CA LEU A 171 -17.69 10.35 -18.19
C LEU A 171 -19.19 10.59 -18.44
N ASP A 172 -19.64 10.46 -19.69
CA ASP A 172 -21.06 10.66 -20.03
C ASP A 172 -21.96 9.59 -19.44
N LYS A 173 -21.45 8.36 -19.32
CA LYS A 173 -22.15 7.26 -18.64
C LYS A 173 -22.29 7.59 -17.16
N PHE A 174 -21.20 7.95 -16.48
CA PHE A 174 -21.23 8.26 -15.05
C PHE A 174 -22.14 9.44 -14.74
N ARG A 175 -22.12 10.51 -15.55
CA ARG A 175 -23.05 11.65 -15.40
C ARG A 175 -24.52 11.22 -15.43
N LYS A 176 -24.88 10.28 -16.31
CA LYS A 176 -26.25 9.75 -16.37
C LYS A 176 -26.59 8.91 -15.14
N GLU A 177 -25.64 8.10 -14.67
CA GLU A 177 -25.82 7.23 -13.50
C GLU A 177 -26.00 8.02 -12.20
N ILE A 178 -25.36 9.19 -12.07
CA ILE A 178 -25.48 10.05 -10.88
C ILE A 178 -26.39 11.27 -11.08
N ALA A 179 -27.21 11.29 -12.12
CA ALA A 179 -27.96 12.49 -12.53
C ALA A 179 -28.82 13.09 -11.41
N GLU A 180 -29.35 12.25 -10.50
CA GLU A 180 -30.13 12.67 -9.33
C GLU A 180 -29.32 13.42 -8.25
N TYR A 181 -27.99 13.30 -8.28
CA TYR A 181 -27.04 13.90 -7.32
C TYR A 181 -26.23 15.06 -7.91
N ILE A 182 -26.42 15.39 -9.19
CA ILE A 182 -25.69 16.49 -9.83
C ILE A 182 -26.38 17.80 -9.46
N GLU A 183 -25.72 18.62 -8.64
CA GLU A 183 -26.05 20.03 -8.49
C GLU A 183 -25.65 20.77 -9.77
N GLN A 184 -26.63 21.36 -10.45
CA GLN A 184 -26.39 22.29 -11.55
C GLN A 184 -26.35 23.71 -10.97
N GLU A 185 -25.38 24.54 -11.38
CA GLU A 185 -25.48 25.98 -11.15
C GLU A 185 -26.72 26.49 -11.90
N GLU A 186 -27.61 27.19 -11.19
CA GLU A 186 -28.79 27.88 -11.75
C GLU A 186 -28.44 28.78 -12.94
#